data_AF-N9FQJ5-F1
#
_entry.id   AF-N9FQJ5-F1
#
_cell.length_a   1.000
_cell.length_b   1.000
_cell.length_c   1.000
_cell.angle_alpha   90.00
_cell.angle_beta   90.00
_cell.angle_gamma   90.00
#
_symmetry.space_group_name_H-M   'P 1'
#
loop_
_entity.id
_entity.type
_entity.pdbx_description
1 polymer ?
#
loop_
_entity_poly.entity_id
_entity_poly.type
_entity_poly.pdbx_seq_one_letter_code
_entity_poly.pdbx_strand_id
1 'polypeptide(L)'
;MNKKIIFLLCLIFISTLLACSDKNQDKSQVGLNSEQNVMRIEDREKPLLAISEPTVTNNKEFESNDSPQISCSDKNITEWYGFDETTDEPKCKTVQSFKLTSYKCEISKDAFGTDEDAVLLENESQRIFIYSDQKVCNEVLEIRNSNAP
;
A
#
# COMPACT_ATOMS: atom_id res chain seq x y z
N MET A 1 -11.75 -53.52 9.24
CA MET A 1 -10.62 -53.25 8.31
C MET A 1 -10.64 -51.75 8.01
N ASN A 2 -9.61 -50.91 8.08
CA ASN A 2 -8.26 -50.93 8.67
C ASN A 2 -7.91 -49.43 8.91
N LYS A 3 -8.04 -48.92 10.14
CA LYS A 3 -7.74 -47.51 10.50
C LYS A 3 -6.23 -47.25 10.77
N LYS A 4 -5.32 -48.07 10.22
CA LYS A 4 -3.89 -48.07 10.62
C LYS A 4 -2.87 -47.72 9.52
N ILE A 5 -3.30 -47.29 8.32
CA ILE A 5 -2.40 -47.16 7.15
C ILE A 5 -2.22 -45.71 6.67
N ILE A 6 -2.53 -44.70 7.48
CA ILE A 6 -2.35 -43.28 7.08
C ILE A 6 -1.27 -42.57 7.92
N PHE A 7 -0.47 -43.32 8.69
CA PHE A 7 0.61 -42.77 9.51
C PHE A 7 2.00 -42.93 8.89
N LEU A 8 2.11 -43.03 7.56
CA LEU A 8 3.38 -43.36 6.90
C LEU A 8 3.62 -42.60 5.59
N LEU A 9 3.55 -41.26 5.61
CA LEU A 9 4.07 -40.41 4.53
C LEU A 9 4.81 -39.18 5.08
N CYS A 10 5.69 -39.40 6.07
CA CYS A 10 6.76 -38.45 6.41
C CYS A 10 8.04 -38.87 5.65
N LEU A 11 8.19 -38.37 4.42
CA LEU A 11 9.45 -38.39 3.66
C LEU A 11 9.56 -37.04 2.93
N ILE A 12 10.12 -36.02 3.59
CA ILE A 12 11.50 -35.53 3.39
C ILE A 12 11.71 -35.02 1.94
N PHE A 13 11.47 -33.73 1.73
CA PHE A 13 12.09 -32.98 0.64
C PHE A 13 13.22 -32.14 1.22
N ILE A 14 14.46 -32.55 0.94
CA ILE A 14 15.67 -31.81 1.29
C ILE A 14 15.87 -30.71 0.24
N SER A 15 15.88 -29.48 0.71
CA SER A 15 16.18 -28.26 -0.03
C SER A 15 17.62 -28.27 -0.55
N THR A 16 17.83 -28.00 -1.83
CA THR A 16 19.09 -27.44 -2.33
C THR A 16 18.79 -26.19 -3.15
N LEU A 17 18.77 -25.04 -2.48
CA LEU A 17 18.94 -23.75 -3.15
C LEU A 17 20.44 -23.57 -3.43
N LEU A 18 20.85 -23.81 -4.67
CA LEU A 18 22.09 -23.24 -5.18
C LEU A 18 21.82 -21.76 -5.42
N ALA A 19 22.25 -20.93 -4.48
CA ALA A 19 22.27 -19.48 -4.66
C ALA A 19 23.25 -19.13 -5.79
N CYS A 20 22.73 -18.54 -6.88
CA CYS A 20 23.55 -17.83 -7.85
C CYS A 20 24.12 -16.59 -7.17
N SER A 21 25.42 -16.61 -6.87
CA SER A 21 26.17 -15.42 -6.46
C SER A 21 26.68 -14.72 -7.72
N ASP A 22 26.02 -13.64 -8.13
CA ASP A 22 26.55 -12.76 -9.16
C ASP A 22 27.59 -11.82 -8.53
N LYS A 23 28.85 -12.12 -8.77
CA LYS A 23 29.99 -11.34 -8.27
C LYS A 23 30.30 -10.22 -9.26
N ASN A 24 29.57 -9.12 -9.16
CA ASN A 24 29.97 -7.85 -9.78
C ASN A 24 30.59 -6.92 -8.75
N GLN A 25 31.92 -6.96 -8.64
CA GLN A 25 32.71 -5.86 -8.07
C GLN A 25 34.06 -5.76 -8.78
N ASP A 26 34.20 -4.76 -9.65
CA ASP A 26 35.46 -4.02 -9.80
C ASP A 26 35.18 -2.53 -10.06
N LYS A 27 35.34 -1.75 -8.99
CA LYS A 27 36.15 -0.53 -8.87
C LYS A 27 36.09 0.53 -9.99
N SER A 28 35.66 1.73 -9.62
CA SER A 28 36.60 2.87 -9.54
C SER A 28 36.05 4.01 -8.69
N GLN A 29 36.73 4.29 -7.57
CA GLN A 29 36.61 5.49 -6.76
C GLN A 29 37.95 6.22 -6.87
N VAL A 30 37.94 7.36 -7.55
CA VAL A 30 38.95 8.44 -7.53
C VAL A 30 38.11 9.69 -7.83
N GLY A 31 38.16 10.81 -7.15
CA GLY A 31 39.04 11.38 -6.13
C GLY A 31 38.61 12.86 -6.00
N LEU A 32 38.88 13.45 -4.84
CA LEU A 32 38.36 14.72 -4.31
C LEU A 32 38.91 15.99 -4.98
N ASN A 33 38.03 16.97 -5.20
CA ASN A 33 38.31 18.42 -5.13
C ASN A 33 36.96 19.18 -5.17
N SER A 34 36.35 19.54 -4.05
CA SER A 34 36.55 20.78 -3.28
C SER A 34 36.39 22.05 -4.11
N GLU A 35 35.24 22.71 -3.97
CA GLU A 35 35.19 24.17 -3.85
C GLU A 35 34.06 24.60 -2.93
N GLN A 36 34.45 25.44 -1.97
CA GLN A 36 33.70 25.92 -0.84
C GLN A 36 33.29 27.36 -1.16
N ASN A 37 31.99 27.61 -1.32
CA ASN A 37 31.44 28.97 -1.32
C ASN A 37 30.50 29.11 -0.13
N VAL A 38 30.98 29.89 0.83
CA VAL A 38 30.25 30.40 1.99
C VAL A 38 29.51 31.65 1.54
N MET A 39 28.21 31.72 1.78
CA MET A 39 27.56 32.99 2.08
C MET A 39 26.51 32.82 3.18
N ARG A 40 26.91 33.28 4.37
CA ARG A 40 26.08 33.55 5.53
C ARG A 40 25.60 35.00 5.39
N ILE A 41 24.37 35.31 5.82
CA ILE A 41 24.05 36.37 6.79
C ILE A 41 22.53 36.40 7.07
N GLU A 42 22.25 36.25 8.37
CA GLU A 42 21.19 36.80 9.25
C GLU A 42 19.72 36.65 8.86
N ASP A 43 18.91 35.93 9.65
CA ASP A 43 18.49 36.20 11.04
C ASP A 43 17.35 37.24 11.11
N ARG A 44 16.16 36.75 11.42
CA ARG A 44 15.07 37.54 12.01
C ARG A 44 14.09 36.62 12.73
N GLU A 45 14.14 36.71 14.04
CA GLU A 45 13.23 36.09 14.99
C GLU A 45 11.79 36.66 14.90
N LYS A 46 10.82 35.72 14.97
CA LYS A 46 9.46 35.71 15.57
C LYS A 46 8.85 37.01 16.18
N PRO A 47 7.51 37.18 16.15
CA PRO A 47 6.64 36.46 17.09
C PRO A 47 5.24 36.00 16.62
N LEU A 48 4.71 35.09 17.45
CA LEU A 48 3.38 34.48 17.51
C LEU A 48 2.23 35.50 17.55
N LEU A 49 1.06 35.11 17.02
CA LEU A 49 -0.29 35.17 17.63
C LEU A 49 -1.38 35.33 16.54
N ALA A 50 -2.28 34.36 16.41
CA ALA A 50 -3.74 34.58 16.33
C ALA A 50 -4.47 33.22 16.17
N ILE A 51 -5.07 32.78 17.27
CA ILE A 51 -6.19 31.83 17.29
C ILE A 51 -7.38 32.52 16.63
N SER A 52 -8.07 31.86 15.69
CA SER A 52 -9.46 32.15 15.31
C SER A 52 -10.05 30.99 14.51
N GLU A 53 -10.74 30.09 15.21
CA GLU A 53 -11.96 29.44 14.67
C GLU A 53 -13.18 30.19 15.25
N PRO A 54 -14.42 29.99 14.76
CA PRO A 54 -14.87 29.39 13.49
C PRO A 54 -15.78 30.36 12.71
N THR A 55 -15.84 30.27 11.38
CA THR A 55 -16.95 30.90 10.63
C THR A 55 -17.77 29.81 9.95
N VAL A 56 -18.89 29.48 10.59
CA VAL A 56 -19.98 28.69 10.04
C VAL A 56 -20.72 29.53 9.00
N THR A 57 -21.31 28.83 8.02
CA THR A 57 -22.36 29.24 7.07
C THR A 57 -21.88 29.62 5.68
N ASN A 58 -21.98 28.65 4.76
CA ASN A 58 -22.91 28.86 3.67
C ASN A 58 -23.47 27.53 3.17
N ASN A 59 -24.75 27.35 3.43
CA ASN A 59 -25.58 26.26 2.95
C ASN A 59 -25.71 26.43 1.45
N LYS A 60 -24.89 25.73 0.67
CA LYS A 60 -25.21 25.42 -0.72
C LYS A 60 -25.67 23.98 -0.71
N GLU A 61 -26.99 23.83 -0.70
CA GLU A 61 -27.71 22.61 -1.04
C GLU A 61 -27.25 22.18 -2.44
N PHE A 62 -26.15 21.43 -2.47
CA PHE A 62 -25.83 20.56 -3.57
C PHE A 62 -26.74 19.35 -3.38
N GLU A 63 -27.51 19.00 -4.41
CA GLU A 63 -28.10 17.67 -4.51
C GLU A 63 -26.99 16.64 -4.27
N SER A 64 -26.90 16.15 -3.04
CA SER A 64 -25.95 15.12 -2.68
C SER A 64 -26.48 13.84 -3.32
N ASN A 65 -25.91 13.48 -4.47
CA ASN A 65 -25.78 12.08 -4.79
C ASN A 65 -24.88 11.50 -3.70
N ASP A 66 -25.50 11.14 -2.58
CA ASP A 66 -24.87 10.78 -1.31
C ASP A 66 -24.30 9.37 -1.43
N SER A 67 -23.35 9.22 -2.37
CA SER A 67 -22.51 8.05 -2.45
C SER A 67 -21.58 8.10 -1.25
N PRO A 68 -21.51 7.04 -0.43
CA PRO A 68 -20.66 7.01 0.75
C PRO A 68 -19.22 7.35 0.35
N GLN A 69 -18.67 8.43 0.91
CA GLN A 69 -17.26 8.73 0.74
C GLN A 69 -16.42 7.78 1.59
N ILE A 70 -15.42 7.16 0.97
CA ILE A 70 -14.48 6.26 1.62
C ILE A 70 -13.17 7.02 1.75
N SER A 71 -12.63 7.07 2.97
CA SER A 71 -11.45 7.85 3.30
C SER A 71 -10.48 7.08 4.18
N CYS A 72 -9.19 7.34 3.99
CA CYS A 72 -8.14 6.79 4.83
C CYS A 72 -7.01 7.80 5.03
N SER A 73 -6.56 8.00 6.26
CA SER A 73 -5.49 8.96 6.60
C SER A 73 -5.72 10.32 5.93
N ASP A 74 -6.93 10.86 6.09
CA ASP A 74 -7.41 12.12 5.51
C ASP A 74 -7.44 12.21 3.97
N LYS A 75 -7.20 11.10 3.26
CA LYS A 75 -7.34 11.00 1.80
C LYS A 75 -8.70 10.43 1.45
N ASN A 76 -9.42 11.07 0.53
CA ASN A 76 -10.57 10.47 -0.13
C ASN A 76 -10.07 9.47 -1.19
N ILE A 77 -10.45 8.20 -1.03
CA ILE A 77 -10.02 7.09 -1.87
C ILE A 77 -11.19 6.43 -2.61
N THR A 78 -12.36 7.06 -2.60
CA THR A 78 -13.62 6.51 -3.14
C THR A 78 -13.49 6.07 -4.60
N GLU A 79 -12.76 6.86 -5.40
CA GLU A 79 -12.54 6.64 -6.84
C GLU A 79 -11.25 5.88 -7.14
N TRP A 80 -10.47 5.48 -6.12
CA TRP A 80 -9.27 4.67 -6.31
C TRP A 80 -9.64 3.23 -6.70
N TYR A 81 -8.62 2.40 -6.94
CA TYR A 81 -8.80 1.03 -7.41
C TYR A 81 -8.28 0.05 -6.39
N GLY A 82 -9.02 -1.02 -6.14
CA GLY A 82 -8.56 -2.09 -5.27
C GLY A 82 -9.12 -3.44 -5.66
N PHE A 83 -8.61 -4.47 -5.00
CA PHE A 83 -9.10 -5.84 -5.13
C PHE A 83 -9.26 -6.47 -3.74
N ASP A 84 -10.28 -7.30 -3.58
CA ASP A 84 -10.56 -8.02 -2.33
C ASP A 84 -9.82 -9.36 -2.33
N GLU A 85 -8.80 -9.46 -1.50
CA GLU A 85 -7.95 -10.64 -1.39
C GLU A 85 -8.70 -11.89 -0.89
N THR A 86 -9.85 -11.70 -0.25
CA THR A 86 -10.69 -12.80 0.25
C THR A 86 -11.44 -13.54 -0.86
N THR A 87 -11.45 -12.99 -2.08
CA THR A 87 -12.07 -13.63 -3.26
C THR A 87 -11.08 -14.55 -3.97
N ASP A 88 -11.53 -15.70 -4.45
CA ASP A 88 -10.68 -16.68 -5.16
C ASP A 88 -10.08 -16.09 -6.46
N GLU A 89 -10.90 -15.39 -7.24
CA GLU A 89 -10.50 -14.70 -8.48
C GLU A 89 -10.71 -13.19 -8.32
N PRO A 90 -9.81 -12.51 -7.57
CA PRO A 90 -9.93 -11.08 -7.32
C PRO A 90 -9.78 -10.28 -8.62
N LYS A 91 -10.43 -9.12 -8.67
CA LYS A 91 -10.35 -8.17 -9.79
C LYS A 91 -10.24 -6.76 -9.27
N CYS A 92 -9.39 -5.95 -9.90
CA CYS A 92 -9.34 -4.52 -9.61
C CYS A 92 -10.64 -3.84 -10.02
N LYS A 93 -11.25 -3.13 -9.08
CA LYS A 93 -12.48 -2.35 -9.24
C LYS A 93 -12.36 -1.07 -8.43
N THR A 94 -13.26 -0.11 -8.68
CA THR A 94 -13.27 1.13 -7.89
C THR A 94 -13.65 0.85 -6.43
N VAL A 95 -13.06 1.60 -5.50
CA VAL A 95 -13.24 1.38 -4.06
C VAL A 95 -14.71 1.48 -3.63
N GLN A 96 -15.46 2.42 -4.23
CA GLN A 96 -16.91 2.54 -4.01
C GLN A 96 -17.71 1.25 -4.28
N SER A 97 -17.18 0.33 -5.09
CA SER A 97 -17.88 -0.91 -5.42
C SER A 97 -17.87 -1.95 -4.30
N PHE A 98 -17.00 -1.80 -3.28
CA PHE A 98 -16.79 -2.82 -2.25
C PHE A 98 -17.82 -2.86 -1.12
N LYS A 99 -18.90 -2.04 -1.16
CA LYS A 99 -20.01 -2.04 -0.17
C LYS A 99 -19.53 -2.10 1.29
N LEU A 100 -18.55 -1.28 1.62
CA LEU A 100 -17.98 -1.21 2.97
C LEU A 100 -18.90 -0.42 3.90
N THR A 101 -19.38 -1.06 4.97
CA THR A 101 -20.18 -0.41 6.02
C THR A 101 -19.32 0.08 7.18
N SER A 102 -18.25 -0.64 7.49
CA SER A 102 -17.19 -0.27 8.42
C SER A 102 -15.89 -0.94 7.99
N TYR A 103 -14.76 -0.33 8.33
CA TYR A 103 -13.43 -0.82 7.99
C TYR A 103 -12.37 -0.21 8.90
N LYS A 104 -11.30 -0.96 9.14
CA LYS A 104 -10.01 -0.41 9.55
C LYS A 104 -9.30 0.09 8.31
N CYS A 105 -8.51 1.15 8.46
CA CYS A 105 -7.61 1.58 7.40
C CYS A 105 -6.17 1.64 7.88
N GLU A 106 -5.28 1.00 7.13
CA GLU A 106 -3.83 0.98 7.38
C GLU A 106 -3.06 1.16 6.07
N ILE A 107 -1.78 1.51 6.18
CA ILE A 107 -0.86 1.51 5.04
C ILE A 107 -0.10 0.18 5.07
N SER A 108 -0.29 -0.65 4.05
CA SER A 108 0.45 -1.89 3.85
C SER A 108 1.67 -1.61 2.98
N LYS A 109 2.84 -1.55 3.61
CA LYS A 109 4.10 -1.33 2.92
C LYS A 109 4.52 -2.54 2.09
N ASP A 110 5.15 -2.26 0.96
CA ASP A 110 5.74 -3.25 0.06
C ASP A 110 4.79 -4.42 -0.25
N ALA A 111 3.51 -4.11 -0.47
CA ALA A 111 2.46 -5.12 -0.55
C ALA A 111 2.77 -6.10 -1.69
N PHE A 112 2.68 -7.40 -1.38
CA PHE A 112 3.00 -8.49 -2.31
C PHE A 112 4.44 -8.47 -2.85
N GLY A 113 5.37 -7.81 -2.14
CA GLY A 113 6.78 -7.71 -2.54
C GLY A 113 7.02 -6.71 -3.67
N THR A 114 6.11 -5.75 -3.86
CA THR A 114 6.26 -4.64 -4.81
C THR A 114 6.80 -3.39 -4.11
N ASP A 115 7.35 -2.43 -4.85
CA ASP A 115 7.78 -1.14 -4.29
C ASP A 115 6.59 -0.18 -4.03
N GLU A 116 5.36 -0.65 -4.22
CA GLU A 116 4.13 0.13 -4.12
C GLU A 116 3.43 -0.11 -2.78
N ASP A 117 3.34 0.95 -1.96
CA ASP A 117 2.54 0.94 -0.74
C ASP A 117 1.05 0.87 -1.10
N ALA A 118 0.31 -0.01 -0.42
CA ALA A 118 -1.13 -0.11 -0.57
C ALA A 118 -1.86 0.56 0.61
N VAL A 119 -3.01 1.16 0.32
CA VAL A 119 -4.00 1.39 1.37
C VAL A 119 -4.74 0.07 1.60
N LEU A 120 -4.72 -0.43 2.84
CA LEU A 120 -5.42 -1.65 3.25
C LEU A 120 -6.70 -1.28 3.98
N LEU A 121 -7.85 -1.65 3.39
CA LEU A 121 -9.14 -1.63 4.08
C LEU A 121 -9.50 -3.03 4.52
N GLU A 122 -9.75 -3.21 5.82
CA GLU A 122 -10.03 -4.53 6.37
C GLU A 122 -11.24 -4.49 7.32
N ASN A 123 -12.15 -5.44 7.14
CA ASN A 123 -13.24 -5.74 8.07
C ASN A 123 -13.37 -7.26 8.24
N GLU A 124 -14.44 -7.72 8.91
CA GLU A 124 -14.63 -9.15 9.20
C GLU A 124 -14.77 -10.03 7.94
N SER A 125 -15.14 -9.44 6.81
CA SER A 125 -15.50 -10.16 5.58
C SER A 125 -14.60 -9.86 4.38
N GLN A 126 -13.87 -8.75 4.41
CA GLN A 126 -13.16 -8.22 3.26
C GLN A 126 -11.79 -7.72 3.67
N ARG A 127 -10.82 -7.97 2.78
CA ARG A 127 -9.43 -7.49 2.93
C ARG A 127 -8.99 -6.92 1.60
N ILE A 128 -9.06 -5.60 1.48
CA ILE A 128 -8.98 -4.90 0.20
C ILE A 128 -7.69 -4.10 0.13
N PHE A 129 -6.85 -4.41 -0.85
CA PHE A 129 -5.65 -3.64 -1.17
C PHE A 129 -5.98 -2.61 -2.24
N ILE A 130 -5.63 -1.35 -1.99
CA ILE A 130 -6.05 -0.20 -2.78
C ILE A 130 -4.84 0.62 -3.24
N TYR A 131 -4.89 1.03 -4.50
CA TYR A 131 -3.92 1.85 -5.19
C TYR A 131 -4.63 3.00 -5.91
N SER A 132 -3.96 4.15 -6.05
CA SER A 132 -4.54 5.33 -6.70
C SER A 132 -4.75 5.16 -8.20
N ASP A 133 -4.03 4.22 -8.83
CA ASP A 133 -4.03 3.99 -10.27
C ASP A 133 -4.46 2.57 -10.63
N GLN A 134 -5.27 2.43 -11.68
CA GLN A 134 -5.82 1.15 -12.11
C GLN A 134 -4.76 0.21 -12.68
N LYS A 135 -3.78 0.74 -13.42
CA LYS A 135 -2.68 -0.05 -13.98
C LYS A 135 -1.81 -0.61 -12.85
N VAL A 136 -1.48 0.22 -11.86
CA VAL A 136 -0.77 -0.24 -10.65
C VAL A 136 -1.54 -1.33 -9.93
N CYS A 137 -2.84 -1.15 -9.69
CA CYS A 137 -3.68 -2.19 -9.07
C CYS A 137 -3.59 -3.51 -9.83
N ASN A 138 -3.75 -3.49 -11.15
CA ASN A 138 -3.68 -4.70 -11.97
C ASN A 138 -2.29 -5.34 -11.94
N GLU A 139 -1.22 -4.54 -12.04
CA GLU A 139 0.16 -5.05 -12.00
C GLU A 139 0.46 -5.76 -10.68
N VAL A 140 0.06 -5.17 -9.55
CA VAL A 140 0.24 -5.80 -8.24
C VAL A 140 -0.64 -7.05 -8.10
N LEU A 141 -1.85 -7.03 -8.65
CA LEU A 141 -2.75 -8.21 -8.66
C LEU A 141 -2.15 -9.38 -9.44
N GLU A 142 -1.54 -9.13 -10.60
CA GLU A 142 -0.84 -10.16 -11.38
C GLU A 142 0.37 -10.74 -10.61
N ILE A 143 1.12 -9.89 -9.91
CA ILE A 143 2.23 -10.34 -9.05
C ILE A 143 1.71 -11.21 -7.91
N ARG A 144 0.65 -10.78 -7.21
CA ARG A 144 -0.02 -11.56 -6.17
C ARG A 144 -0.44 -12.93 -6.69
N ASN A 145 -1.08 -12.97 -7.87
CA ASN A 145 -1.55 -14.22 -8.47
C ASN A 145 -0.40 -15.13 -8.92
N SER A 146 0.75 -14.55 -9.31
CA SER A 146 1.95 -15.31 -9.66
C SER A 146 2.67 -15.91 -8.44
N ASN A 147 2.42 -15.37 -7.24
CA ASN A 147 3.01 -15.82 -5.98
C ASN A 147 2.12 -16.80 -5.19
N ALA A 148 0.88 -17.03 -5.64
CA ALA A 148 -0.01 -18.01 -5.01
C ALA A 148 0.46 -19.46 -5.34
N PRO A 149 0.58 -20.37 -4.35
CA PRO A 149 0.95 -21.77 -4.56
C PRO A 149 -0.12 -22.59 -5.29
#